data_AF-A0A847GYT1-F1
#
_entry.id   AF-A0A847GYT1-F1
#
_cell.length_a   1.000
_cell.length_b   1.000
_cell.length_c   1.000
_cell.angle_alpha   90.00
_cell.angle_beta   90.00
_cell.angle_gamma   90.00
#
_symmetry.space_group_name_H-M   'P 1'
#
loop_
_entity.id
_entity.type
_entity.pdbx_description
1 polymer ?
#
loop_
_entity_poly.entity_id
_entity_poly.type
_entity_poly.pdbx_seq_one_letter_code
_entity_poly.pdbx_strand_id
1 'polypeptide(L)' 'MSKQKSSELLETLAELRRRYPAWRFGQMMENIAGWADQDVWDVSDDALLEAARVHLGAAANRKEEVCV' A
#
# COMPACT_ATOMS: atom_id res chain seq x y z
N MET A 1 -15.10 6.51 -7.07
CA MET A 1 -14.22 5.39 -7.45
C MET A 1 -15.01 4.35 -8.25
N SER A 2 -14.40 3.67 -9.24
CA SER A 2 -15.06 2.57 -9.97
C SER A 2 -14.99 1.26 -9.19
N LYS A 3 -15.87 0.29 -9.47
CA LYS A 3 -15.83 -1.04 -8.84
C LYS A 3 -14.48 -1.74 -9.04
N GLN A 4 -13.89 -1.58 -10.22
CA GLN A 4 -12.59 -2.16 -10.55
C GLN A 4 -11.47 -1.63 -9.65
N LYS A 5 -11.40 -0.30 -9.47
CA LYS A 5 -10.40 0.32 -8.58
C LYS A 5 -10.60 -0.07 -7.12
N SER A 6 -11.84 -0.25 -6.68
CA SER A 6 -12.15 -0.75 -5.33
C SER A 6 -11.60 -2.16 -5.11
N SER A 7 -11.83 -3.07 -6.05
CA SER A 7 -11.28 -4.43 -5.99
C SER A 7 -9.75 -4.41 -5.98
N GLU A 8 -9.15 -3.59 -6.84
CA GLU A 8 -7.70 -3.48 -6.95
C GLU A 8 -7.04 -2.92 -5.68
N LEU A 9 -7.67 -1.94 -5.02
CA LEU A 9 -7.23 -1.47 -3.71
C LEU A 9 -7.26 -2.59 -2.67
N LEU A 10 -8.37 -3.33 -2.57
CA LEU A 10 -8.48 -4.42 -1.59
C LEU A 10 -7.45 -5.54 -1.86
N GLU A 11 -7.19 -5.88 -3.12
CA GLU A 11 -6.16 -6.84 -3.51
C GLU A 11 -4.76 -6.37 -3.13
N THR A 12 -4.46 -5.09 -3.35
CA THR A 12 -3.18 -4.46 -2.98
C THR A 12 -2.99 -4.44 -1.46
N LEU A 13 -4.04 -4.11 -0.70
CA LEU A 13 -4.02 -4.16 0.77
C LEU A 13 -3.80 -5.60 1.29
N ALA A 14 -4.38 -6.60 0.62
CA ALA A 14 -4.15 -7.99 0.98
C ALA A 14 -2.68 -8.40 0.76
N GLU A 15 -2.02 -7.87 -0.26
CA GLU A 15 -0.59 -8.07 -0.46
C GLU A 15 0.27 -7.40 0.61
N LEU A 16 -0.03 -6.16 0.96
CA LEU A 16 0.64 -5.47 2.06
C LEU A 16 0.46 -6.20 3.39
N ARG A 17 -0.73 -6.78 3.65
CA ARG A 17 -0.96 -7.61 4.83
C ARG A 17 -0.06 -8.84 4.86
N ARG A 18 0.19 -9.49 3.72
CA ARG A 18 1.14 -10.62 3.62
C ARG A 18 2.58 -10.16 3.87
N ARG A 19 2.95 -8.97 3.38
CA ARG A 19 4.29 -8.39 3.55
C ARG A 19 4.57 -7.92 4.97
N TYR A 20 3.56 -7.41 5.67
CA TYR A 20 3.63 -6.83 7.01
C TYR A 20 2.58 -7.48 7.95
N PRO A 21 2.73 -8.78 8.27
CA PRO A 21 1.70 -9.51 9.02
C PRO A 21 1.49 -8.99 10.45
N ALA A 22 2.47 -8.28 11.01
CA ALA A 22 2.43 -7.72 12.36
C ALA A 22 1.61 -6.41 12.45
N TRP A 23 1.36 -5.72 11.34
CA TRP A 23 0.60 -4.46 11.37
C TRP A 23 -0.87 -4.75 11.66
N ARG A 24 -1.49 -3.97 12.56
CA ARG A 24 -2.96 -3.95 12.68
C ARG A 24 -3.56 -3.23 11.48
N PHE A 25 -4.83 -3.49 11.16
CA PHE A 25 -5.48 -2.88 9.99
C PHE A 25 -5.42 -1.34 10.00
N GLY A 26 -5.82 -0.69 11.11
CA GLY A 26 -5.75 0.77 11.22
C GLY A 26 -4.33 1.33 11.10
N GLN A 27 -3.33 0.62 11.64
CA GLN A 27 -1.92 1.01 11.49
C GLN A 27 -1.43 0.85 10.04
N MET A 28 -1.91 -0.16 9.33
CA MET A 28 -1.61 -0.32 7.91
C MET A 28 -2.16 0.86 7.10
N MET A 29 -3.39 1.28 7.36
CA MET A 29 -3.98 2.46 6.71
C MET A 29 -3.18 3.73 7.02
N GLU A 30 -2.83 3.96 8.29
CA GLU A 30 -1.99 5.09 8.70
C GLU A 30 -0.64 5.12 7.97
N ASN A 31 0.03 3.96 7.89
CA ASN A 31 1.33 3.87 7.24
C ASN A 31 1.23 4.16 5.73
N ILE A 32 0.19 3.65 5.06
CA ILE A 32 -0.01 3.90 3.62
C ILE A 32 -0.36 5.36 3.37
N ALA A 33 -1.20 5.97 4.21
CA ALA A 33 -1.50 7.40 4.15
C ALA A 33 -0.23 8.24 4.29
N GLY A 34 0.65 7.87 5.22
CA GLY A 34 1.97 8.49 5.38
C GLY A 34 2.87 8.35 4.14
N TRP A 35 2.77 7.26 3.37
CA TRP A 35 3.47 7.13 2.08
C TRP A 35 2.92 8.06 0.99
N ALA A 36 1.64 8.42 1.09
CA ALA A 36 0.99 9.39 0.21
C ALA A 36 1.19 10.85 0.65
N ASP A 37 1.93 11.09 1.74
CA ASP A 37 2.07 12.40 2.39
C ASP A 37 0.71 13.04 2.74
N GLN A 38 -0.23 12.21 3.22
CA GLN A 38 -1.59 12.61 3.58
C GLN A 38 -1.99 12.06 4.95
N ASP A 39 -2.91 12.77 5.61
CA ASP A 39 -3.56 12.30 6.84
C ASP A 39 -4.55 11.17 6.51
N VAL A 40 -4.64 10.15 7.38
CA VAL A 40 -5.51 8.98 7.17
C VAL A 40 -7.00 9.35 7.10
N TRP A 41 -7.40 10.46 7.71
CA TRP A 41 -8.79 10.93 7.70
C TRP A 41 -9.16 11.63 6.38
N ASP A 42 -8.18 12.13 5.64
CA ASP A 42 -8.37 12.91 4.41
C ASP A 42 -7.96 12.16 3.13
N VAL A 43 -7.18 11.09 3.26
CA VAL A 43 -6.62 10.35 2.12
C VAL A 43 -7.71 9.69 1.28
N SER A 44 -7.59 9.83 -0.04
CA SER A 44 -8.50 9.16 -0.98
C SER A 44 -8.07 7.71 -1.28
N ASP A 45 -9.03 6.86 -1.64
CA ASP A 45 -8.76 5.49 -2.09
C ASP A 45 -7.77 5.43 -3.27
N ASP A 46 -7.83 6.40 -4.19
CA ASP A 46 -6.91 6.49 -5.33
C ASP A 46 -5.47 6.81 -4.86
N ALA A 47 -5.31 7.71 -3.88
CA ALA A 47 -4.01 8.03 -3.31
C ALA A 47 -3.42 6.86 -2.51
N LEU A 48 -4.27 6.16 -1.74
CA LEU A 48 -3.88 4.93 -1.03
C LEU A 48 -3.41 3.84 -1.99
N LEU A 49 -4.16 3.62 -3.08
CA LEU A 49 -3.84 2.62 -4.09
C LEU A 49 -2.50 2.91 -4.77
N GLU A 50 -2.28 4.16 -5.18
CA GLU A 50 -1.04 4.55 -5.84
C GLU A 50 0.18 4.43 -4.91
N ALA A 51 0.08 4.95 -3.69
CA ALA A 51 1.17 4.85 -2.71
C ALA A 51 1.51 3.39 -2.37
N ALA A 52 0.49 2.54 -2.21
CA ALA A 52 0.68 1.12 -1.97
C ALA A 52 1.39 0.40 -3.13
N ARG A 53 1.03 0.71 -4.39
CA ARG A 53 1.69 0.16 -5.58
C ARG A 53 3.15 0.57 -5.69
N VAL A 54 3.43 1.87 -5.50
CA VAL A 54 4.80 2.39 -5.53
C VAL A 54 5.66 1.67 -4.49
N HIS A 55 5.13 1.49 -3.28
CA HIS A 55 5.86 0.80 -2.21
C HIS A 55 6.11 -0.69 -2.51
N LEU A 56 5.10 -1.41 -3.01
CA LEU A 56 5.25 -2.82 -3.41
C LEU A 56 6.23 -2.98 -4.58
N GLY A 57 6.18 -2.09 -5.58
CA GLY A 57 7.11 -2.08 -6.71
C GLY A 57 8.55 -1.77 -6.29
N ALA A 58 8.76 -0.78 -5.42
CA ALA A 58 10.08 -0.46 -4.87
C ALA A 58 10.64 -1.60 -3.99
N ALA A 59 9.79 -2.38 -3.33
CA ALA A 59 10.21 -3.55 -2.55
C ALA A 59 10.58 -4.76 -3.42
N ALA A 60 9.99 -4.91 -4.61
CA ALA A 60 10.37 -5.93 -5.57
C ALA A 60 11.80 -5.69 -6.09
N ASN A 61 12.09 -4.46 -6.50
CA ASN A 61 13.42 -4.10 -7.03
C ASN A 61 14.53 -4.22 -5.97
N ARG A 62 14.23 -3.94 -4.70
CA ARG A 62 15.21 -4.05 -3.61
C ARG A 62 15.61 -5.50 -3.27
N LYS A 63 14.82 -6.50 -3.69
CA LYS A 63 15.23 -7.91 -3.58
C LYS A 63 16.18 -8.33 -4.71
N GLU A 64 16.14 -7.65 -5.86
CA GLU A 64 17.04 -7.92 -6.98
C GLU A 64 18.43 -7.31 -6.78
N GLU A 65 18.52 -6.16 -6.10
CA GLU A 65 19.81 -5.49 -5.81
C GLU A 65 20.66 -6.18 -4.72
N VAL A 66 20.09 -7.10 -3.93
CA VAL A 66 20.80 -7.80 -2.85
C VAL A 66 21.45 -9.12 -3.32
N CYS A 67 21.35 -9.45 -4.62
CA CYS A 67 22.08 -10.54 -5.24
C CYS A 67 23.17 -10.02 -6.20
N VAL A 68 24.20 -9.36 -5.66
CA VAL A 68 25.49 -9.15 -6.35
C VAL A 68 26.63 -9.39 -5.37
#